data_AF-A0A2K8UI98-F1
#
_entry.id   AF-A0A2K8UI98-F1
#
_cell.length_a   1.000
_cell.length_b   1.000
_cell.length_c   1.000
_cell.angle_alpha   90.00
_cell.angle_beta   90.00
_cell.angle_gamma   90.00
#
_symmetry.space_group_name_H-M   'P 1'
#
loop_
_entity.id
_entity.type
_entity.pdbx_description
1 polymer ?
#
loop_
_entity_poly.entity_id
_entity_poly.type
_entity_poly.pdbx_seq_one_letter_code
_entity_poly.pdbx_strand_id
1 'polypeptide(L)' 'MPATLEVVLTRVGTDAADDPLIGQFLGFLAQDLADHPGRLRAVDADLPRRIQSLVGAVAVDLDAPLTADDE' A
#
# COMPACT_ATOMS: atom_id res chain seq x y z
N MET A 1 -7.71 -2.65 30.19
CA MET A 1 -8.37 -2.81 28.88
C MET A 1 -7.49 -2.10 27.86
N PRO A 2 -6.67 -2.80 27.06
CA PRO A 2 -5.92 -2.14 26.00
C PRO A 2 -6.90 -1.64 24.94
N ALA A 3 -6.74 -0.39 24.50
CA ALA A 3 -7.52 0.17 23.41
C ALA A 3 -7.07 -0.46 22.10
N THR A 4 -7.95 -1.21 21.45
CA THR A 4 -7.75 -1.71 20.09
C THR A 4 -7.75 -0.50 19.15
N LEU A 5 -6.64 -0.23 18.48
CA LEU A 5 -6.58 0.76 17.41
C LEU A 5 -7.26 0.16 16.18
N GLU A 6 -8.53 0.53 15.97
CA GLU A 6 -9.27 0.19 14.76
C GLU A 6 -8.72 1.01 13.58
N VAL A 7 -8.33 0.32 12.51
CA VAL A 7 -7.82 0.95 11.29
C VAL A 7 -8.81 0.67 10.17
N VAL A 8 -9.59 1.69 9.80
CA VAL A 8 -10.52 1.63 8.66
C VAL A 8 -9.77 2.10 7.42
N LEU A 9 -9.62 1.22 6.43
CA LEU A 9 -9.04 1.54 5.12
C LEU A 9 -10.15 1.90 4.14
N THR A 10 -10.16 3.15 3.68
CA THR A 10 -11.13 3.64 2.70
C THR A 10 -10.41 4.01 1.40
N ARG A 11 -10.97 3.60 0.26
CA ARG A 11 -10.48 4.00 -1.07
C ARG A 11 -10.62 5.51 -1.25
N VAL A 12 -9.53 6.18 -1.59
CA VAL A 12 -9.53 7.60 -1.99
C VAL A 12 -10.31 7.74 -3.30
N GLY A 13 -11.34 8.61 -3.31
CA GLY A 13 -12.09 8.96 -4.52
C GLY A 13 -11.28 9.85 -5.46
N THR A 14 -11.65 9.89 -6.74
CA THR A 14 -10.94 10.66 -7.79
C THR A 14 -10.99 12.18 -7.60
N ASP A 15 -11.92 12.69 -6.77
CA ASP A 15 -12.05 14.10 -6.40
C ASP A 15 -11.52 14.40 -4.99
N ALA A 16 -10.81 13.44 -4.37
CA ALA A 16 -10.21 13.67 -3.06
C ALA A 16 -9.10 14.73 -3.19
N ALA A 17 -9.21 15.80 -2.39
CA ALA A 17 -8.11 16.73 -2.18
C ALA A 17 -6.83 15.94 -1.87
N ASP A 18 -5.69 16.42 -2.39
CA ASP A 18 -4.37 15.81 -2.16
C ASP A 18 -4.25 15.39 -0.69
N ASP A 19 -3.93 14.11 -0.47
CA ASP A 19 -3.81 13.56 0.88
C ASP A 19 -2.80 14.43 1.67
N PRO A 20 -3.27 15.16 2.71
CA PRO A 20 -2.42 16.13 3.40
C PRO A 20 -1.25 15.46 4.14
N LEU A 21 -1.31 14.13 4.33
CA LEU A 21 -0.28 13.34 5.00
C LEU A 21 0.73 12.75 4.01
N ILE A 22 0.42 12.66 2.71
CA ILE A 22 1.31 11.98 1.75
C ILE A 22 2.67 12.69 1.66
N GLY A 23 2.69 14.02 1.70
CA GLY A 23 3.93 14.79 1.67
C GLY A 23 4.80 14.56 2.91
N GLN A 24 4.19 14.47 4.09
CA GLN A 24 4.92 14.19 5.34
C GLN A 24 5.46 12.77 5.36
N PHE A 25 4.66 11.80 4.90
CA PHE A 25 5.08 10.41 4.78
C PHE A 25 6.25 10.25 3.80
N LEU A 26 6.18 10.87 2.63
CA LEU A 26 7.27 10.84 1.65
C LEU A 26 8.53 11.54 2.18
N GLY A 27 8.39 12.62 2.95
CA GLY A 27 9.51 13.29 3.61
C GLY A 27 10.20 12.40 4.64
N PHE A 28 9.43 11.72 5.49
CA PHE A 28 9.94 10.71 6.43
C PHE A 28 10.69 9.59 5.70
N LEU A 29 10.08 9.05 4.64
CA LEU A 29 10.68 7.97 3.85
C LEU A 29 11.97 8.43 3.19
N ALA A 30 11.99 9.61 2.56
CA ALA A 30 13.18 10.17 1.92
C ALA A 30 14.34 10.32 2.90
N GLN A 31 14.07 10.80 4.12
CA GLN A 31 15.07 10.93 5.17
C GLN A 31 15.62 9.56 5.60
N ASP A 32 14.75 8.57 5.84
CA ASP A 32 15.19 7.21 6.20
C ASP A 32 16.03 6.55 5.10
N LEU A 33 15.68 6.76 3.83
CA LEU A 33 16.48 6.27 2.70
C LEU A 33 17.86 6.93 2.62
N ALA A 34 17.93 8.23 2.88
CA ALA A 34 19.20 8.97 2.88
C ALA A 34 20.11 8.56 4.04
N ASP A 35 19.53 8.33 5.22
CA ASP A 35 20.26 7.93 6.43
C ASP A 35 20.68 6.45 6.41
N HIS A 36 19.93 5.61 5.68
CA HIS A 36 20.15 4.16 5.63
C HIS A 36 20.23 3.57 4.20
N PRO A 37 21.15 4.05 3.34
CA PRO A 37 21.24 3.59 1.95
C PRO A 37 21.56 2.09 1.83
N GLY A 38 22.22 1.50 2.83
CA GLY A 38 22.51 0.06 2.88
C GLY A 38 21.29 -0.85 3.06
N ARG A 39 20.12 -0.29 3.39
CA ARG A 39 18.85 -1.05 3.51
C ARG A 39 18.12 -1.16 2.17
N LEU A 40 18.53 -0.38 1.17
CA LEU A 40 17.98 -0.43 -0.18
C LEU A 40 18.45 -1.70 -0.88
N ARG A 41 17.50 -2.55 -1.23
CA ARG A 41 17.72 -3.68 -2.13
C ARG A 41 17.08 -3.38 -3.46
N ALA A 42 17.87 -3.49 -4.53
CA ALA A 42 17.34 -3.43 -5.87
C ALA A 42 16.28 -4.52 -6.04
N VAL A 43 15.12 -4.11 -6.56
CA VAL A 43 14.09 -5.05 -6.96
C VAL A 43 14.55 -5.70 -8.26
N ASP A 44 14.55 -7.02 -8.30
CA ASP A 44 14.88 -7.77 -9.51
C ASP A 44 13.92 -7.39 -10.64
N ALA A 45 14.45 -7.14 -11.84
CA ALA A 45 13.68 -6.86 -13.04
C ALA A 45 12.72 -8.01 -13.42
N ASP A 46 12.98 -9.23 -12.93
CA ASP A 46 12.07 -10.37 -13.07
C ASP A 46 10.89 -10.34 -12.08
N LEU A 47 10.95 -9.55 -11.01
CA LEU A 47 9.89 -9.50 -10.00
C LEU A 47 8.53 -9.07 -10.60
N PRO A 48 8.42 -8.01 -11.42
CA PRO A 48 7.17 -7.64 -12.07
C PRO A 48 6.58 -8.79 -12.89
N ARG A 49 7.42 -9.52 -13.64
CA ARG A 49 7.01 -10.68 -14.45
C ARG A 49 6.47 -11.81 -13.57
N ARG A 50 7.12 -12.07 -12.43
CA ARG A 50 6.68 -13.07 -11.45
C ARG A 50 5.37 -12.67 -10.77
N ILE A 51 5.23 -11.41 -10.35
CA ILE A 51 3.98 -10.89 -9.77
C ILE A 51 2.85 -11.07 -10.78
N GLN A 52 3.06 -10.63 -12.02
CA GLN A 52 2.03 -10.73 -13.05
C GLN A 52 1.68 -12.18 -13.40
N SER A 53 2.67 -13.08 -13.42
CA SER A 53 2.41 -14.51 -13.59
C SER A 53 1.61 -15.12 -12.43
N LEU A 54 1.79 -14.62 -11.20
CA LEU A 54 1.16 -15.18 -10.01
C LEU A 54 -0.27 -14.68 -9.81
N VAL A 55 -0.49 -13.37 -9.99
CA VAL A 55 -1.77 -12.71 -9.65
C VAL A 55 -2.46 -12.03 -10.83
N GLY A 56 -1.82 -11.94 -12.00
CA GLY A 56 -2.35 -11.16 -13.13
C GLY A 56 -3.62 -11.71 -13.76
N ALA A 57 -3.96 -12.99 -13.51
CA ALA A 57 -5.21 -13.60 -13.95
C ALA A 57 -6.32 -13.52 -12.88
N VAL A 58 -6.02 -13.04 -11.67
CA VAL A 58 -7.00 -12.91 -10.59
C VAL A 58 -7.75 -11.59 -10.80
N ALA A 59 -9.02 -11.69 -11.17
CA ALA A 59 -9.90 -10.53 -11.20
C ALA A 59 -10.32 -10.20 -9.76
N VAL A 60 -9.89 -9.04 -9.25
CA VAL A 60 -10.29 -8.52 -7.95
C VAL A 60 -11.12 -7.28 -8.18
N ASP A 61 -12.38 -7.33 -7.76
CA ASP A 61 -13.23 -6.15 -7.63
C ASP A 61 -13.04 -5.58 -6.22
N LEU A 62 -12.31 -4.48 -6.13
CA LEU A 62 -12.04 -3.81 -4.86
C LEU A 62 -13.14 -2.81 -4.48
N ASP A 63 -14.16 -2.66 -5.32
CA ASP A 63 -15.35 -1.83 -5.06
C ASP A 63 -16.54 -2.71 -4.64
N ALA A 64 -16.41 -4.03 -4.76
CA ALA A 64 -17.36 -4.98 -4.20
C ALA A 64 -17.33 -4.95 -2.66
N PRO A 65 -18.49 -5.02 -1.99
CA PRO A 65 -18.53 -5.22 -0.55
C PRO A 65 -17.89 -6.55 -0.16
N LEU A 66 -17.20 -6.58 0.99
CA LEU A 66 -16.68 -7.81 1.57
C LEU A 66 -17.82 -8.81 1.82
N THR A 67 -17.53 -10.09 1.63
CA THR A 67 -18.50 -11.13 1.99
C THR A 67 -18.51 -11.30 3.51
N ALA A 68 -19.63 -11.77 4.07
CA ALA A 68 -19.74 -11.98 5.52
C ALA A 68 -18.77 -13.05 6.07
N ASP A 69 -18.19 -13.87 5.21
CA ASP A 69 -17.15 -14.86 5.57
C ASP A 69 -15.73 -14.26 5.56
N ASP A 70 -15.54 -13.10 4.92
CA ASP A 70 -14.26 -12.37 4.81
C ASP A 70 -14.21 -11.11 5.71
N GLU A 71 -15.19 -10.97 6.63
CA GLU A 71 -15.30 -9.87 7.61
C GLU A 71 -14.55 -10.16 8.92
#